data_AF-A0A6G9HII9-F1
#
_entry.id   AF-A0A6G9HII9-F1
#
_cell.length_a   1.000
_cell.length_b   1.000
_cell.length_c   1.000
_cell.angle_alpha   90.00
_cell.angle_beta   90.00
_cell.angle_gamma   90.00
#
_symmetry.space_group_name_H-M   'P 1'
#
loop_
_entity.id
_entity.type
_entity.pdbx_description
1 polymer ?
#
loop_
_entity_poly.entity_id
_entity_poly.type
_entity_poly.pdbx_seq_one_letter_code
_entity_poly.pdbx_strand_id
1 'polypeptide(L)'
;MSHLCKSITQRHFPKNIISEKAFDKETVDKIIQKTNEFYGIDNAEWLVDQIERTLLPYDTNKQPIFLKSKSEDVFTLDKSENQILTQHLKTSSTKYILSFPREVLPVVIQDLKR
;
A
#
# COMPACT_ATOMS: atom_id res chain seq x y z
N MET A 1 0.77 -29.04 2.75
CA MET A 1 0.41 -27.64 3.06
C MET A 1 0.66 -26.80 1.80
N SER A 2 -0.37 -26.12 1.26
CA SER A 2 -0.25 -25.26 0.07
C SER A 2 0.54 -23.96 0.38
N HIS A 3 1.03 -23.26 -0.66
CA HIS A 3 1.88 -22.06 -0.52
C HIS A 3 1.21 -20.97 0.34
N LEU A 4 -0.03 -20.58 0.02
CA LEU A 4 -0.78 -19.56 0.76
C LEU A 4 -0.99 -19.93 2.24
N CYS A 5 -1.26 -21.21 2.53
CA CYS A 5 -1.37 -21.67 3.91
C CYS A 5 -0.06 -21.51 4.68
N LYS A 6 1.09 -21.85 4.05
CA LYS A 6 2.42 -21.62 4.65
C LYS A 6 2.70 -20.13 4.85
N SER A 7 2.32 -19.28 3.89
CA SER A 7 2.49 -17.83 4.00
C SER A 7 1.81 -17.26 5.25
N ILE A 8 0.61 -17.76 5.58
CA ILE A 8 -0.12 -17.34 6.77
C ILE A 8 0.47 -17.97 8.04
N THR A 9 0.60 -19.30 8.10
CA THR A 9 0.98 -20.00 9.35
C THR A 9 2.43 -19.79 9.75
N GLN A 10 3.32 -19.54 8.79
CA GLN A 10 4.75 -19.34 9.02
C GLN A 10 5.16 -17.87 8.92
N ARG A 11 4.19 -16.95 8.81
CA ARG A 11 4.43 -15.51 8.62
C ARG A 11 5.32 -15.21 7.39
N HIS A 12 5.26 -16.07 6.39
CA HIS A 12 6.02 -15.96 5.16
C HIS A 12 5.23 -15.21 4.08
N PHE A 13 4.92 -13.95 4.41
CA PHE A 13 4.08 -13.10 3.59
C PHE A 13 4.77 -12.64 2.29
N PRO A 14 3.98 -12.35 1.24
CA PRO A 14 4.50 -11.81 -0.02
C PRO A 14 5.31 -10.53 0.20
N LYS A 15 6.16 -10.24 -0.77
CA LYS A 15 6.91 -8.99 -0.83
C LYS A 15 6.02 -7.92 -1.44
N ASN A 16 5.92 -6.78 -0.75
CA ASN A 16 5.20 -5.61 -1.24
C ASN A 16 6.19 -4.52 -1.65
N ILE A 17 5.94 -3.90 -2.80
CA ILE A 17 6.59 -2.69 -3.30
C ILE A 17 5.52 -1.61 -3.41
N ILE A 18 5.79 -0.44 -2.83
CA ILE A 18 4.82 0.66 -2.76
C ILE A 18 5.34 1.81 -3.62
N SER A 19 4.46 2.37 -4.46
CA SER A 19 4.76 3.52 -5.30
C SER A 19 3.65 4.56 -5.25
N GLU A 20 4.01 5.80 -5.57
CA GLU A 20 3.04 6.88 -5.79
C GLU A 20 2.45 6.86 -7.20
N LYS A 21 3.11 6.15 -8.13
CA LYS A 21 2.65 5.98 -9.51
C LYS A 21 2.21 4.55 -9.74
N ALA A 22 1.11 4.37 -10.49
CA ALA A 22 0.62 3.06 -10.90
C ALA A 22 1.72 2.23 -11.54
N PHE A 23 1.71 0.90 -11.34
CA PHE A 23 2.60 -0.01 -12.05
C PHE A 23 2.12 -0.21 -13.47
N ASP A 24 3.06 -0.25 -14.40
CA ASP A 24 2.75 -0.45 -15.81
C ASP A 24 2.38 -1.91 -16.02
N LYS A 25 1.38 -2.17 -16.87
CA LYS A 25 0.88 -3.53 -17.11
C LYS A 25 1.99 -4.47 -17.57
N GLU A 26 2.90 -4.00 -18.43
CA GLU A 26 4.06 -4.78 -18.89
C GLU A 26 4.98 -5.22 -17.75
N THR A 27 5.16 -4.39 -16.72
CA THR A 27 5.96 -4.76 -15.54
C THR A 27 5.28 -5.87 -14.75
N VAL A 28 3.97 -5.77 -14.56
CA VAL A 28 3.18 -6.79 -13.84
C VAL A 28 3.18 -8.11 -14.61
N ASP A 29 2.95 -8.07 -15.92
CA ASP A 29 2.94 -9.25 -16.78
C ASP A 29 4.31 -9.96 -16.79
N LYS A 30 5.41 -9.21 -16.82
CA LYS A 30 6.78 -9.78 -16.68
C LYS A 30 6.99 -10.46 -15.33
N ILE A 31 6.46 -9.90 -14.24
CA ILE A 31 6.58 -10.47 -12.91
C ILE A 31 5.74 -11.75 -12.81
N ILE A 32 4.54 -11.78 -13.39
CA ILE A 32 3.70 -12.99 -13.49
C ILE A 32 4.47 -14.07 -14.27
N GLN A 33 5.02 -13.74 -15.44
CA GLN A 33 5.78 -14.69 -16.25
C GLN A 33 6.98 -15.27 -15.48
N LYS A 34 7.79 -14.41 -14.85
CA LYS A 34 8.94 -14.85 -14.04
C LYS A 34 8.53 -15.68 -12.82
N THR A 35 7.35 -15.41 -12.26
CA THR A 35 6.79 -16.19 -11.14
C THR A 35 6.34 -17.57 -11.62
N ASN A 36 5.68 -17.64 -12.79
CA ASN A 36 5.33 -18.89 -13.47
C ASN A 36 6.59 -19.74 -13.72
N GLU A 37 7.63 -19.14 -14.30
CA GLU A 37 8.92 -19.81 -14.55
C GLU A 37 9.61 -20.28 -13.25
N PHE A 38 9.58 -19.46 -12.19
CA PHE A 38 10.21 -19.80 -10.90
C PHE A 38 9.55 -20.99 -10.20
N TYR A 39 8.22 -21.07 -10.23
CA TYR A 39 7.46 -22.15 -9.57
C TYR A 39 7.11 -23.33 -10.50
N GLY A 40 7.32 -23.20 -11.81
CA GLY A 40 6.91 -24.20 -12.80
C GLY A 40 5.38 -24.32 -12.91
N ILE A 41 4.68 -23.21 -12.82
CA ILE A 41 3.21 -23.11 -12.89
C ILE A 41 2.79 -22.19 -14.04
N ASP A 42 1.49 -22.15 -14.37
CA ASP A 42 0.91 -21.32 -15.42
C ASP A 42 -0.08 -20.27 -14.90
N ASN A 43 -0.37 -20.28 -13.60
CA ASN A 43 -1.42 -19.49 -12.96
C ASN A 43 -0.93 -18.51 -11.88
N ALA A 44 0.29 -17.96 -12.03
CA ALA A 44 0.88 -17.02 -11.07
C ALA A 44 0.13 -15.69 -10.93
N GLU A 45 -0.85 -15.38 -11.78
CA GLU A 45 -1.77 -14.25 -11.58
C GLU A 45 -2.55 -14.33 -10.27
N TRP A 46 -2.66 -15.51 -9.65
CA TRP A 46 -3.21 -15.68 -8.31
C TRP A 46 -2.25 -15.28 -7.18
N LEU A 47 -0.96 -15.16 -7.48
CA LEU A 47 0.11 -14.89 -6.52
C LEU A 47 0.69 -13.47 -6.66
N VAL A 48 0.47 -12.82 -7.80
CA VAL A 48 0.92 -11.46 -8.09
C VAL A 48 -0.30 -10.53 -8.14
N ASP A 49 -0.29 -9.50 -7.32
CA ASP A 49 -1.43 -8.58 -7.20
C ASP A 49 -0.98 -7.11 -7.28
N GLN A 50 -1.83 -6.27 -7.86
CA GLN A 50 -1.67 -4.82 -7.90
C GLN A 50 -2.88 -4.15 -7.25
N ILE A 51 -2.65 -3.56 -6.08
CA ILE A 51 -3.69 -2.91 -5.30
C ILE A 51 -3.49 -1.39 -5.38
N GLU A 52 -4.54 -0.67 -5.75
CA GLU A 52 -4.62 0.77 -5.56
C GLU A 52 -5.34 1.06 -4.25
N ARG A 53 -4.72 1.91 -3.40
CA ARG A 53 -5.34 2.31 -2.14
C ARG A 53 -5.24 3.81 -1.94
N THR A 54 -6.38 4.46 -1.90
CA THR A 54 -6.51 5.87 -1.50
C THR A 54 -6.83 5.94 -0.01
N LEU A 55 -6.06 6.76 0.72
CA LEU A 55 -6.27 7.04 2.13
C LEU A 55 -6.43 8.54 2.33
N LEU A 56 -7.53 8.93 2.96
CA LEU A 56 -7.71 10.22 3.59
C LEU A 56 -7.50 10.03 5.11
N PRO A 57 -6.38 10.48 5.68
CA PRO A 57 -6.08 10.25 7.11
C PRO A 57 -7.11 10.87 8.05
N TYR A 58 -7.66 12.03 7.68
CA TYR A 58 -8.59 12.79 8.50
C TYR A 58 -9.67 13.48 7.64
N ASP A 59 -10.92 13.06 7.81
CA ASP A 59 -12.08 13.66 7.17
C ASP A 59 -12.79 14.61 8.15
N THR A 60 -12.60 15.92 7.97
CA THR A 60 -13.20 16.94 8.84
C THR A 60 -14.72 16.97 8.79
N ASN A 61 -15.33 16.48 7.71
CA ASN A 61 -16.79 16.52 7.54
C ASN A 61 -17.45 15.34 8.24
N LYS A 62 -16.80 14.17 8.25
CA LYS A 62 -17.34 12.95 8.87
C LYS A 62 -16.85 12.74 10.31
N GLN A 63 -15.64 13.17 10.62
CA GLN A 63 -14.95 12.88 11.88
C GLN A 63 -14.29 14.14 12.44
N PRO A 64 -15.02 15.23 12.71
CA PRO A 64 -14.42 16.45 13.23
C PRO A 64 -13.81 16.22 14.62
N ILE A 65 -12.55 16.61 14.80
CA ILE A 65 -11.88 16.69 16.09
C ILE A 65 -12.05 18.10 16.65
N PHE A 66 -12.66 18.19 17.82
CA PHE A 66 -12.79 19.42 18.59
C PHE A 66 -11.75 19.47 19.70
N LEU A 67 -11.18 20.65 19.91
CA LEU A 67 -10.23 20.97 20.96
C LEU A 67 -10.89 21.95 21.93
N LYS A 68 -10.65 21.79 23.23
CA LYS A 68 -11.05 22.74 24.27
C LYS A 68 -9.82 23.50 24.76
N SER A 69 -9.87 24.83 24.68
CA SER A 69 -8.81 25.71 25.17
C SER A 69 -8.83 25.78 26.71
N LYS A 70 -7.74 26.30 27.31
CA LYS A 70 -7.72 26.62 28.74
C LYS A 70 -8.71 27.72 29.12
N SER A 71 -9.06 28.59 28.16
CA SER A 71 -10.09 29.62 28.27
C SER A 71 -11.51 29.06 28.09
N GLU A 72 -11.64 27.74 28.01
CA GLU A 72 -12.86 26.98 27.78
C GLU A 72 -13.49 27.07 26.39
N ASP A 73 -12.88 27.82 25.47
CA ASP A 73 -13.31 27.89 24.07
C ASP A 73 -13.18 26.54 23.37
N VAL A 74 -14.22 26.16 22.61
CA VAL A 74 -14.20 24.95 21.78
C VAL A 74 -14.01 25.35 20.32
N PHE A 75 -13.02 24.76 19.67
CA PHE A 75 -12.71 25.00 18.27
C PHE A 75 -12.27 23.72 17.59
N THR A 76 -12.32 23.69 16.27
CA THR A 76 -11.94 22.50 15.48
C THR A 76 -10.43 22.43 15.31
N LEU A 77 -9.87 21.23 15.14
CA LEU A 77 -8.43 20.99 14.99
C LEU A 77 -7.77 21.85 13.90
N ASP A 78 -8.51 22.17 12.84
CA ASP A 78 -8.07 23.03 11.75
C ASP A 78 -7.96 24.51 12.10
N LYS A 79 -8.55 24.96 13.21
CA LYS A 79 -8.39 26.32 13.74
C LYS A 79 -7.27 26.44 14.78
N SER A 80 -6.58 25.35 15.09
CA SER A 80 -5.44 25.32 16.01
C SER A 80 -4.21 26.00 15.43
N GLU A 81 -3.40 26.68 16.24
CA GLU A 81 -2.18 27.39 15.80
C GLU A 81 -1.18 26.48 15.04
N ASN A 82 -1.21 25.16 15.29
CA ASN A 82 -0.37 24.17 14.60
C ASN A 82 -0.96 23.68 13.25
N GLN A 83 -1.58 24.58 12.47
CA GLN A 83 -2.23 24.24 11.19
C GLN A 83 -1.31 23.51 10.20
N ILE A 84 -0.01 23.83 10.19
CA ILE A 84 0.96 23.24 9.24
C ILE A 84 0.99 21.71 9.35
N LEU A 85 0.90 21.18 10.58
CA LEU A 85 0.96 19.73 10.83
C LEU A 85 -0.36 19.04 10.49
N THR A 86 -1.49 19.75 10.60
CA THR A 86 -2.83 19.16 10.42
C THR A 86 -3.33 19.27 8.98
N GLN A 87 -2.77 20.17 8.18
CA GLN A 87 -3.11 20.31 6.75
C GLN A 87 -2.87 19.02 5.96
N HIS A 88 -1.73 18.35 6.17
CA HIS A 88 -1.40 17.11 5.45
C HIS A 88 -2.34 15.94 5.78
N LEU A 89 -3.01 15.96 6.94
CA LEU A 89 -3.98 14.92 7.32
C LEU A 89 -5.26 15.00 6.48
N LYS A 90 -5.56 16.17 5.90
CA LYS A 90 -6.72 16.40 5.04
C LYS A 90 -6.44 16.07 3.57
N THR A 91 -5.19 15.82 3.23
CA THR A 91 -4.81 15.51 1.85
C THR A 91 -4.92 14.01 1.65
N SER A 92 -5.79 13.60 0.72
CA SER A 92 -5.84 12.20 0.30
C SER A 92 -4.56 11.84 -0.44
N SER A 93 -4.02 10.66 -0.15
CA SER A 93 -2.91 10.10 -0.92
C SER A 93 -3.30 8.74 -1.47
N THR A 94 -2.96 8.50 -2.74
CA THR A 94 -3.11 7.19 -3.38
C THR A 94 -1.75 6.51 -3.42
N LYS A 95 -1.70 5.26 -2.97
CA LYS A 95 -0.52 4.40 -3.07
C LYS A 95 -0.89 3.18 -3.91
N TYR A 96 0.01 2.83 -4.82
CA TYR A 96 -0.07 1.63 -5.62
C TYR A 96 0.86 0.60 -4.99
N ILE A 97 0.36 -0.61 -4.76
CA ILE A 97 1.05 -1.68 -4.07
C ILE A 97 1.14 -2.86 -5.04
N LEU A 98 2.36 -3.28 -5.36
CA LEU A 98 2.62 -4.51 -6.08
C LEU A 98 3.04 -5.59 -5.08
N SER A 99 2.32 -6.70 -5.06
CA SER A 99 2.54 -7.84 -4.18
C SER A 99 2.91 -9.07 -4.99
N PHE A 100 3.92 -9.82 -4.57
CA PHE A 100 4.35 -11.07 -5.22
C PHE A 100 5.09 -11.98 -4.23
N PRO A 101 5.26 -13.28 -4.50
CA PRO A 101 5.99 -14.19 -3.61
C PRO A 101 7.43 -13.73 -3.38
N ARG A 102 7.88 -13.69 -2.13
CA ARG A 102 9.15 -13.08 -1.75
C ARG A 102 10.36 -13.79 -2.36
N GLU A 103 10.26 -15.09 -2.58
CA GLU A 103 11.28 -15.97 -3.14
C GLU A 103 11.63 -15.60 -4.58
N VAL A 104 10.70 -14.95 -5.29
CA VAL A 104 10.87 -14.50 -6.67
C VAL A 104 11.66 -13.19 -6.73
N LEU A 105 11.82 -12.48 -5.60
CA LEU A 105 12.53 -11.18 -5.56
C LEU A 105 13.88 -11.17 -6.31
N PRO A 106 14.77 -12.17 -6.19
CA PRO A 106 16.05 -12.16 -6.90
C PRO A 106 15.92 -12.12 -8.42
N VAL A 107 14.85 -12.70 -8.99
CA VAL A 107 14.66 -12.78 -10.45
C VAL A 107 13.86 -11.61 -11.02
N VAL A 108 13.06 -10.92 -10.21
CA VAL A 108 12.27 -9.74 -10.63
C VAL A 108 12.90 -8.39 -10.25
N ILE A 109 14.01 -8.38 -9.50
CA ILE A 109 14.60 -7.14 -8.99
C ILE A 109 15.00 -6.15 -10.10
N GLN A 110 15.34 -6.66 -11.28
CA GLN A 110 15.73 -5.83 -12.43
C GLN A 110 14.51 -5.12 -13.04
N ASP A 111 13.34 -5.77 -13.08
CA ASP A 111 12.10 -5.21 -13.64
C ASP A 111 11.43 -4.22 -12.69
N LEU A 112 11.83 -4.22 -11.41
CA LEU A 112 11.35 -3.31 -10.38
C LEU A 112 12.12 -1.97 -10.36
N LYS A 113 13.26 -1.87 -11.05
CA LYS A 113 14.03 -0.61 -11.13
C LYS A 113 13.34 0.33 -12.13
N ARG A 114 12.72 1.37 -11.58
CA ARG A 114 12.19 2.52 -12.32
C ARG A 114 13.25 3.59 -12.51
#